data_AF-A0A7V7WY22-F1
#
_entry.id   AF-A0A7V7WY22-F1
#
_cell.length_a   1.000
_cell.length_b   1.000
_cell.length_c   1.000
_cell.angle_alpha   90.00
_cell.angle_beta   90.00
_cell.angle_gamma   90.00
#
_symmetry.space_group_name_H-M   'P 1'
#
loop_
_entity.id
_entity.type
_entity.pdbx_description
1 polymer ?
#
loop_
_entity_poly.entity_id
_entity_poly.type
_entity_poly.pdbx_seq_one_letter_code
_entity_poly.pdbx_strand_id
1 'polypeptide(L)'
;MDCRTSGRPILPAHAARLATRCTGFDAQFAAPSALGPLDWLPTTPAARAAASDVDPPARPEPPHPPGAVPLRALKPDVALQLLQQSGHPGLPGEPMSDAWLQALVDALVDLSSRDALTGLANRRSFELALAREIDRVARSGEPALLLTLDIDHFKKVNDTHGHAAGDVVIQAVARALAETVRPMDLVARVGGEEFSIVLPNCPAAFGTQVAERIRQRVARAPVAIAPGESVSVTVSVGGAFAPQWVRTTARIWMDRADLQLYRAKSEGRNRCCLEPTAVPLVSAEEKGLLFASSSFQDFA
;
A
#
# COMPACT_ATOMS: atom_id res chain seq x y z
N MET A 1 -8.08 39.52 -38.99
CA MET A 1 -6.92 39.43 -39.90
C MET A 1 -5.73 39.03 -39.03
N ASP A 2 -5.47 37.75 -38.78
CA ASP A 2 -4.97 36.71 -39.73
C ASP A 2 -3.50 36.94 -40.12
N CYS A 3 -2.61 35.94 -40.18
CA CYS A 3 -2.71 34.53 -39.77
C CYS A 3 -1.30 33.89 -39.61
N ARG A 4 -1.17 32.92 -38.69
CA ARG A 4 -0.39 31.65 -38.79
C ARG A 4 1.11 31.59 -39.18
N THR A 5 1.87 30.96 -38.26
CA THR A 5 2.87 29.85 -38.47
C THR A 5 4.22 30.19 -39.16
N SER A 6 5.33 29.43 -39.03
CA SER A 6 5.55 28.06 -38.51
C SER A 6 6.98 27.86 -37.94
N GLY A 7 7.18 26.86 -37.06
CA GLY A 7 8.51 26.40 -36.61
C GLY A 7 8.42 25.17 -35.71
N ARG A 8 8.96 24.01 -36.14
CA ARG A 8 8.74 22.69 -35.51
C ARG A 8 9.64 22.43 -34.27
N PRO A 9 9.19 21.66 -33.27
CA PRO A 9 10.05 21.07 -32.25
C PRO A 9 10.68 19.74 -32.73
N ILE A 10 11.82 19.38 -32.12
CA ILE A 10 12.62 18.17 -32.38
C ILE A 10 12.37 17.15 -31.26
N LEU A 11 12.26 15.86 -31.61
CA LEU A 11 12.16 14.73 -30.68
C LEU A 11 13.48 13.92 -30.63
N PRO A 12 13.83 13.39 -29.45
CA PRO A 12 14.19 11.98 -29.32
C PRO A 12 13.37 11.32 -28.19
N ALA A 13 12.62 10.24 -28.41
CA ALA A 13 13.07 8.87 -28.69
C ALA A 13 13.57 8.11 -27.44
N HIS A 14 12.67 7.36 -26.78
CA HIS A 14 12.96 6.07 -26.11
C HIS A 14 11.65 5.38 -25.65
N ALA A 15 11.03 4.60 -26.54
CA ALA A 15 9.91 3.71 -26.19
C ALA A 15 9.77 2.58 -27.24
N ALA A 16 10.33 1.40 -26.97
CA ALA A 16 10.14 0.23 -27.83
C ALA A 16 10.43 -1.10 -27.11
N ARG A 17 9.41 -1.99 -27.11
CA ARG A 17 9.49 -3.47 -26.98
C ARG A 17 9.87 -4.01 -25.57
N LEU A 18 9.35 -5.17 -25.11
CA LEU A 18 8.46 -6.17 -25.72
C LEU A 18 7.22 -6.44 -24.85
N ALA A 19 6.13 -6.86 -25.51
CA ALA A 19 5.09 -7.69 -24.92
C ALA A 19 4.97 -8.98 -25.75
N THR A 20 4.90 -10.14 -25.10
CA THR A 20 4.61 -11.44 -25.74
C THR A 20 3.62 -12.23 -24.87
N ARG A 21 2.78 -13.02 -25.53
CA ARG A 21 1.56 -13.67 -24.98
C ARG A 21 1.84 -14.98 -24.25
N CYS A 22 0.88 -15.42 -23.42
CA CYS A 22 0.19 -16.74 -23.46
C CYS A 22 -0.79 -16.78 -22.25
N THR A 23 -2.10 -16.57 -22.38
CA THR A 23 -3.17 -17.47 -22.85
C THR A 23 -3.24 -18.86 -22.21
N GLY A 24 -4.15 -19.00 -21.24
CA GLY A 24 -5.13 -20.10 -21.19
C GLY A 24 -4.74 -21.37 -20.42
N PHE A 25 -5.51 -21.68 -19.36
CA PHE A 25 -6.11 -23.02 -19.19
C PHE A 25 -7.33 -22.95 -18.25
N ASP A 26 -8.52 -23.23 -18.80
CA ASP A 26 -9.70 -23.59 -18.02
C ASP A 26 -9.67 -25.10 -17.75
N ALA A 27 -10.04 -25.52 -16.54
CA ALA A 27 -10.28 -26.94 -16.23
C ALA A 27 -11.48 -27.08 -15.28
N GLN A 28 -12.59 -27.54 -15.85
CA GLN A 28 -13.83 -27.82 -15.15
C GLN A 28 -13.90 -29.28 -14.66
N PHE A 29 -14.57 -29.50 -13.53
CA PHE A 29 -15.30 -30.71 -13.11
C PHE A 29 -14.68 -32.11 -13.32
N ALA A 30 -14.50 -32.83 -12.20
CA ALA A 30 -15.08 -34.17 -12.02
C ALA A 30 -15.04 -34.60 -10.53
N ALA A 31 -16.17 -35.05 -10.00
CA ALA A 31 -16.26 -35.76 -8.73
C ALA A 31 -16.87 -37.15 -8.97
N PRO A 32 -16.41 -38.22 -8.30
CA PRO A 32 -17.12 -39.49 -8.27
C PRO A 32 -17.76 -39.75 -6.90
N SER A 33 -19.09 -39.76 -6.88
CA SER A 33 -19.88 -40.37 -5.81
C SER A 33 -20.19 -41.84 -6.17
N ALA A 34 -19.93 -42.77 -5.24
CA ALA A 34 -20.51 -44.12 -5.28
C ALA A 34 -20.51 -44.74 -3.88
N LEU A 35 -21.69 -44.80 -3.26
CA LEU A 35 -21.96 -45.63 -2.09
C LEU A 35 -22.33 -47.04 -2.55
N GLY A 36 -21.87 -48.07 -1.83
CA GLY A 36 -22.24 -49.48 -2.00
C GLY A 36 -22.19 -50.18 -0.63
N PRO A 37 -23.19 -50.99 -0.22
CA PRO A 37 -23.38 -51.34 1.20
C PRO A 37 -23.17 -52.83 1.56
N LEU A 38 -23.19 -53.11 2.89
CA LEU A 38 -23.47 -54.41 3.57
C LEU A 38 -22.40 -55.51 3.40
N ASP A 39 -21.93 -56.24 4.44
CA ASP A 39 -22.73 -57.01 5.41
C ASP A 39 -21.99 -57.41 6.73
N TRP A 40 -22.77 -58.02 7.64
CA TRP A 40 -22.47 -58.61 8.97
C TRP A 40 -21.85 -60.03 8.86
N LEU A 41 -21.29 -60.76 9.86
CA LEU A 41 -20.99 -60.72 11.33
C LEU A 41 -19.70 -61.63 11.52
N PRO A 42 -19.28 -62.18 12.69
CA PRO A 42 -19.60 -61.93 14.11
C PRO A 42 -18.38 -61.68 15.04
N THR A 43 -18.69 -61.34 16.30
CA THR A 43 -17.73 -61.27 17.42
C THR A 43 -17.51 -62.64 18.11
N THR A 44 -16.27 -62.98 18.45
CA THR A 44 -15.93 -63.97 19.48
C THR A 44 -14.84 -63.45 20.43
N PRO A 45 -14.90 -63.72 21.75
CA PRO A 45 -13.99 -63.11 22.72
C PRO A 45 -12.74 -63.95 23.06
N ALA A 46 -11.82 -63.29 23.76
CA ALA A 46 -10.74 -63.85 24.59
C ALA A 46 -9.50 -64.45 23.91
N ALA A 47 -8.44 -63.63 23.83
CA ALA A 47 -7.08 -64.06 24.14
C ALA A 47 -6.33 -62.90 24.84
N ARG A 48 -6.18 -62.96 26.16
CA ARG A 48 -5.48 -61.95 26.95
C ARG A 48 -3.98 -62.28 26.95
N ALA A 49 -3.28 -61.90 25.87
CA ALA A 49 -1.82 -62.02 25.79
C ALA A 49 -1.16 -60.81 26.49
N ALA A 50 -0.12 -61.06 27.29
CA ALA A 50 0.67 -60.01 27.91
C ALA A 50 1.51 -59.30 26.83
N ALA A 51 1.12 -58.09 26.45
CA ALA A 51 1.94 -57.23 25.62
C ALA A 51 3.05 -56.61 26.49
N SER A 52 4.30 -56.86 26.13
CA SER A 52 5.47 -56.14 26.63
C SER A 52 5.42 -54.67 26.20
N ASP A 53 5.78 -53.75 27.10
CA ASP A 53 5.97 -52.33 26.79
C ASP A 53 7.16 -52.16 25.83
N VAL A 54 6.86 -52.22 24.53
CA VAL A 54 7.75 -51.83 23.45
C VAL A 54 6.99 -50.82 22.62
N ASP A 55 7.49 -49.57 22.60
CA ASP A 55 6.93 -48.52 21.75
C ASP A 55 6.81 -49.01 20.31
N PRO A 56 5.64 -48.84 19.65
CA PRO A 56 5.50 -49.24 18.26
C PRO A 56 6.51 -48.44 17.41
N PRO A 57 7.24 -49.08 16.49
CA PRO A 57 8.20 -48.37 15.65
C PRO A 57 7.49 -47.25 14.89
N ALA A 58 8.04 -46.05 14.97
CA ALA A 58 7.47 -44.87 14.33
C ALA A 58 7.17 -45.17 12.86
N ARG A 59 5.92 -44.94 12.43
CA ARG A 59 5.51 -45.19 11.04
C ARG A 59 6.44 -44.39 10.12
N PRO A 60 7.03 -44.99 9.09
CA PRO A 60 7.83 -44.24 8.13
C PRO A 60 6.94 -43.16 7.51
N GLU A 61 7.40 -41.91 7.55
CA GLU A 61 6.68 -40.82 6.90
C GLU A 61 6.50 -41.11 5.41
N PRO A 62 5.36 -40.72 4.81
CA PRO A 62 5.18 -40.82 3.37
C PRO A 62 6.30 -40.02 2.67
N PRO A 63 6.81 -40.49 1.52
CA PRO A 63 7.89 -39.82 0.82
C PRO A 63 7.45 -38.40 0.43
N HIS A 64 8.12 -37.41 1.03
CA HIS A 64 7.89 -35.99 0.72
C HIS A 64 8.15 -35.73 -0.77
N PRO A 65 7.33 -34.90 -1.44
CA PRO A 65 7.53 -34.62 -2.86
C PRO A 65 8.91 -33.95 -3.08
N PRO A 66 9.58 -34.25 -4.21
CA PRO A 66 10.95 -33.79 -4.44
C PRO A 66 11.04 -32.26 -4.39
N GLY A 67 11.79 -31.74 -3.41
CA GLY A 67 11.95 -30.31 -3.15
C GLY A 67 11.19 -29.78 -1.92
N ALA A 68 10.32 -30.57 -1.29
CA ALA A 68 9.69 -30.17 -0.03
C ALA A 68 10.71 -30.19 1.14
N VAL A 69 10.82 -29.06 1.84
CA VAL A 69 11.53 -28.97 3.12
C VAL A 69 10.56 -29.40 4.23
N PRO A 70 10.83 -30.48 4.99
CA PRO A 70 9.96 -30.87 6.08
C PRO A 70 9.98 -29.79 7.18
N LEU A 71 8.83 -29.50 7.80
CA LEU A 71 8.70 -28.37 8.75
C LEU A 71 9.78 -28.40 9.85
N ARG A 72 10.08 -29.58 10.41
CA ARG A 72 11.15 -29.79 11.41
C ARG A 72 12.58 -29.39 10.98
N ALA A 73 12.81 -29.13 9.69
CA ALA A 73 14.09 -28.68 9.15
C ALA A 73 14.16 -27.16 8.90
N LEU A 74 13.04 -26.43 9.08
CA LEU A 74 13.05 -24.98 9.11
C LEU A 74 13.85 -24.49 10.32
N LYS A 75 14.63 -23.41 10.11
CA LYS A 75 15.42 -22.75 11.16
C LYS A 75 14.92 -21.33 11.35
N PRO A 76 13.84 -21.14 12.14
CA PRO A 76 13.20 -19.83 12.28
C PRO A 76 14.03 -18.84 13.12
N ASP A 77 15.14 -19.27 13.72
CA ASP A 77 15.94 -18.49 14.68
C ASP A 77 16.31 -17.09 14.18
N VAL A 78 16.76 -16.99 12.92
CA VAL A 78 17.11 -15.70 12.29
C VAL A 78 15.89 -14.81 12.11
N ALA A 79 14.74 -15.39 11.73
CA ALA A 79 13.50 -14.65 11.56
C ALA A 79 12.97 -14.15 12.91
N LEU A 80 13.00 -14.98 13.95
CA LEU A 80 12.64 -14.61 15.32
C LEU A 80 13.58 -13.53 15.88
N GLN A 81 14.87 -13.61 15.60
CA GLN A 81 15.85 -12.59 15.98
C GLN A 81 15.57 -11.23 15.31
N LEU A 82 15.21 -11.23 14.01
CA LEU A 82 14.82 -10.01 13.29
C LEU A 82 13.54 -9.39 13.88
N LEU A 83 12.52 -10.20 14.18
CA LEU A 83 11.29 -9.76 14.83
C LEU A 83 11.53 -9.22 16.26
N GLN A 84 12.44 -9.85 17.02
CA GLN A 84 12.84 -9.35 18.33
C GLN A 84 13.55 -8.00 18.23
N GLN A 85 14.45 -7.83 17.25
CA GLN A 85 15.16 -6.57 16.99
C GLN A 85 14.22 -5.44 16.54
N SER A 86 13.13 -5.77 15.83
CA SER A 86 12.09 -4.79 15.48
C SER A 86 11.10 -4.50 16.62
N GLY A 87 11.28 -5.08 17.81
CA GLY A 87 10.38 -4.90 18.95
C GLY A 87 9.02 -5.59 18.82
N HIS A 88 8.90 -6.62 17.96
CA HIS A 88 7.65 -7.39 17.83
C HIS A 88 7.33 -8.12 19.15
N PRO A 89 6.08 -8.12 19.64
CA PRO A 89 5.71 -8.65 20.96
C PRO A 89 5.69 -10.20 21.06
N GLY A 90 6.47 -10.91 20.23
CA GLY A 90 6.43 -12.36 20.07
C GLY A 90 5.32 -12.83 19.11
N LEU A 91 5.25 -14.15 18.90
CA LEU A 91 4.26 -14.80 18.03
C LEU A 91 3.27 -15.63 18.86
N PRO A 92 1.98 -15.66 18.49
CA PRO A 92 0.97 -16.46 19.19
C PRO A 92 1.08 -17.96 18.86
N GLY A 93 0.67 -18.80 19.80
CA GLY A 93 0.51 -20.25 19.61
C GLY A 93 1.78 -21.08 19.83
N GLU A 94 1.62 -22.40 19.71
CA GLU A 94 2.72 -23.37 19.84
C GLU A 94 3.75 -23.20 18.71
N PRO A 95 5.06 -23.10 19.03
CA PRO A 95 6.11 -23.03 18.01
C PRO A 95 6.01 -24.17 17.00
N MET A 96 6.32 -23.87 15.73
CA MET A 96 6.28 -24.82 14.61
C MET A 96 4.90 -25.37 14.24
N SER A 97 3.81 -24.94 14.89
CA SER A 97 2.44 -25.19 14.41
C SER A 97 2.14 -24.38 13.14
N ASP A 98 1.19 -24.85 12.30
CA ASP A 98 0.81 -24.14 11.07
C ASP A 98 0.35 -22.69 11.33
N ALA A 99 -0.40 -22.47 12.41
CA ALA A 99 -0.85 -21.14 12.82
C ALA A 99 0.32 -20.24 13.25
N TRP A 100 1.30 -20.79 13.97
CA TRP A 100 2.51 -20.07 14.37
C TRP A 100 3.43 -19.76 13.17
N LEU A 101 3.54 -20.70 12.22
CA LEU A 101 4.28 -20.51 10.97
C LEU A 101 3.63 -19.44 10.08
N GLN A 102 2.30 -19.41 10.00
CA GLN A 102 1.58 -18.34 9.32
C GLN A 102 1.83 -17.00 10.02
N ALA A 103 1.72 -16.95 11.35
CA ALA A 103 2.01 -15.73 12.11
C ALA A 103 3.48 -15.25 11.95
N LEU A 104 4.44 -16.17 11.85
CA LEU A 104 5.84 -15.87 11.56
C LEU A 104 5.98 -15.23 10.17
N VAL A 105 5.33 -15.79 9.15
CA VAL A 105 5.33 -15.22 7.79
C VAL A 105 4.65 -13.86 7.77
N ASP A 106 3.49 -13.71 8.41
CA ASP A 106 2.75 -12.44 8.46
C ASP A 106 3.56 -11.34 9.16
N ALA A 107 4.24 -11.66 10.26
CA ALA A 107 5.11 -10.73 10.98
C ALA A 107 6.36 -10.34 10.16
N LEU A 108 6.96 -11.28 9.42
CA LEU A 108 8.06 -10.98 8.49
C LEU A 108 7.59 -10.12 7.30
N VAL A 109 6.36 -10.34 6.81
CA VAL A 109 5.75 -9.52 5.77
C VAL A 109 5.50 -8.11 6.29
N ASP A 110 4.92 -7.94 7.49
CA ASP A 110 4.72 -6.63 8.11
C ASP A 110 6.05 -5.89 8.33
N LEU A 111 7.07 -6.56 8.88
CA LEU A 111 8.42 -6.01 9.04
C LEU A 111 9.01 -5.58 7.69
N SER A 112 8.93 -6.42 6.65
CA SER A 112 9.38 -6.05 5.28
C SER A 112 8.50 -5.00 4.61
N SER A 113 7.33 -4.69 5.15
CA SER A 113 6.40 -3.69 4.61
C SER A 113 6.63 -2.28 5.17
N ARG A 114 7.42 -2.15 6.25
CA ARG A 114 7.66 -0.89 6.96
C ARG A 114 9.01 -0.25 6.63
N ASP A 115 9.12 1.04 6.92
CA ASP A 115 10.38 1.79 6.99
C ASP A 115 11.00 1.64 8.39
N ALA A 116 12.26 1.25 8.45
CA ALA A 116 12.92 0.90 9.71
C ALA A 116 13.12 2.10 10.66
N LEU A 117 13.19 3.33 10.15
CA LEU A 117 13.38 4.52 10.98
C LEU A 117 12.06 5.04 11.56
N THR A 118 10.98 5.01 10.77
CA THR A 118 9.70 5.67 11.08
C THR A 118 8.56 4.72 11.47
N GLY A 119 8.65 3.42 11.14
CA GLY A 119 7.57 2.44 11.32
C GLY A 119 6.37 2.61 10.38
N LEU A 120 6.39 3.62 9.50
CA LEU A 120 5.40 3.84 8.44
C LEU A 120 5.53 2.79 7.34
N ALA A 121 4.58 2.74 6.41
CA ALA A 121 4.73 1.94 5.20
C ALA A 121 5.97 2.39 4.40
N ASN A 122 6.76 1.44 3.89
CA ASN A 122 7.85 1.76 2.96
C ASN A 122 7.33 1.93 1.52
N ARG A 123 8.23 2.39 0.64
CA ARG A 123 7.96 2.59 -0.79
C ARG A 123 7.28 1.40 -1.49
N ARG A 124 7.70 0.15 -1.23
CA ARG A 124 7.11 -1.04 -1.87
C ARG A 124 5.65 -1.21 -1.45
N SER A 125 5.38 -1.05 -0.16
CA SER A 125 4.02 -1.13 0.40
C SER A 125 3.11 -0.02 -0.10
N PHE A 126 3.66 1.19 -0.26
CA PHE A 126 2.99 2.32 -0.88
C PHE A 126 2.64 2.06 -2.35
N GLU A 127 3.58 1.58 -3.17
CA GLU A 127 3.33 1.26 -4.59
C GLU A 127 2.23 0.20 -4.74
N LEU A 128 2.22 -0.83 -3.88
CA LEU A 128 1.16 -1.85 -3.83
C LEU A 128 -0.19 -1.28 -3.37
N ALA A 129 -0.21 -0.39 -2.37
CA ALA A 129 -1.43 0.26 -1.90
C ALA A 129 -2.03 1.20 -2.95
N LEU A 130 -1.18 1.98 -3.63
CA LEU A 130 -1.56 2.89 -4.70
C LEU A 130 -2.16 2.13 -5.90
N ALA A 131 -1.57 0.98 -6.28
CA ALA A 131 -2.13 0.12 -7.32
C ALA A 131 -3.53 -0.42 -6.96
N ARG A 132 -3.71 -0.92 -5.73
CA ARG A 132 -5.02 -1.38 -5.23
C ARG A 132 -6.05 -0.25 -5.23
N GLU A 133 -5.65 0.96 -4.85
CA GLU A 133 -6.54 2.11 -4.82
C GLU A 133 -6.97 2.57 -6.22
N ILE A 134 -6.07 2.53 -7.20
CA ILE A 134 -6.42 2.76 -8.62
C ILE A 134 -7.49 1.77 -9.10
N ASP A 135 -7.31 0.48 -8.81
CA ASP A 135 -8.29 -0.56 -9.16
C ASP A 135 -9.61 -0.42 -8.38
N ARG A 136 -9.61 0.25 -7.22
CA ARG A 136 -10.83 0.60 -6.48
C ARG A 136 -11.55 1.76 -7.17
N VAL A 137 -10.89 2.91 -7.34
CA VAL A 137 -11.45 4.11 -7.98
C VAL A 137 -11.98 3.83 -9.39
N ALA A 138 -11.26 3.02 -10.18
CA ALA A 138 -11.68 2.65 -11.52
C ALA A 138 -12.94 1.75 -11.55
N ARG A 139 -13.27 1.05 -10.45
CA ARG A 139 -14.44 0.16 -10.35
C ARG A 139 -15.64 0.79 -9.64
N SER A 140 -15.42 1.54 -8.55
CA SER A 140 -16.50 2.14 -7.75
C SER A 140 -16.73 3.62 -8.04
N GLY A 141 -15.80 4.30 -8.72
CA GLY A 141 -15.85 5.74 -8.95
C GLY A 141 -15.64 6.59 -7.69
N GLU A 142 -15.44 5.97 -6.53
CA GLU A 142 -15.25 6.70 -5.27
C GLU A 142 -13.98 7.56 -5.36
N PRO A 143 -14.00 8.82 -4.86
CA PRO A 143 -12.87 9.72 -5.01
C PRO A 143 -11.71 9.33 -4.11
N ALA A 144 -10.48 9.48 -4.62
CA ALA A 144 -9.26 9.30 -3.86
C ALA A 144 -8.28 10.44 -4.13
N LEU A 145 -7.48 10.78 -3.12
CA LEU A 145 -6.45 11.81 -3.20
C LEU A 145 -5.09 11.19 -2.84
N LEU A 146 -4.09 11.42 -3.69
CA LEU A 146 -2.69 11.17 -3.38
C LEU A 146 -2.06 12.50 -2.97
N LEU A 147 -1.36 12.51 -1.84
CA LEU A 147 -0.48 13.60 -1.41
C LEU A 147 0.98 13.13 -1.48
N THR A 148 1.88 13.95 -2.00
CA THR A 148 3.34 13.82 -1.85
C THR A 148 3.85 14.99 -1.00
N LEU A 149 4.70 14.71 -0.03
CA LEU A 149 5.22 15.68 0.95
C LEU A 149 6.74 15.60 1.02
N ASP A 150 7.36 16.72 1.34
CA ASP A 150 8.82 16.87 1.46
C ASP A 150 9.14 17.84 2.60
N ILE A 151 10.14 17.52 3.42
CA ILE A 151 10.57 18.37 4.53
C ILE A 151 11.39 19.55 4.00
N ASP A 152 10.85 20.76 4.15
CA ASP A 152 11.47 21.97 3.65
C ASP A 152 12.84 22.20 4.29
N HIS A 153 13.86 22.37 3.44
CA HIS A 153 15.25 22.62 3.85
C HIS A 153 15.88 21.52 4.72
N PHE A 154 15.41 20.27 4.63
CA PHE A 154 15.94 19.16 5.45
C PHE A 154 17.47 19.00 5.38
N LYS A 155 18.08 19.16 4.19
CA LYS A 155 19.55 19.20 4.06
C LYS A 155 20.21 20.22 5.02
N LYS A 156 19.64 21.41 5.20
CA LYS A 156 20.18 22.41 6.14
C LYS A 156 20.14 21.92 7.59
N VAL A 157 19.12 21.14 7.97
CA VAL A 157 19.03 20.52 9.30
C VAL A 157 20.18 19.54 9.49
N ASN A 158 20.41 18.64 8.53
CA ASN A 158 21.55 17.71 8.56
C ASN A 158 22.90 18.43 8.58
N ASP A 159 23.08 19.44 7.73
CA ASP A 159 24.34 20.20 7.62
C ASP A 159 24.63 21.03 8.89
N THR A 160 23.60 21.38 9.70
CA THR A 160 23.74 22.20 10.91
C THR A 160 23.81 21.37 12.20
N HIS A 161 22.98 20.33 12.33
CA HIS A 161 22.80 19.55 13.57
C HIS A 161 23.23 18.06 13.43
N GLY A 162 23.70 17.65 12.25
CA GLY A 162 24.11 16.28 11.95
C GLY A 162 22.95 15.33 11.61
N HIS A 163 23.29 14.20 10.99
CA HIS A 163 22.31 13.21 10.52
C HIS A 163 21.42 12.63 11.64
N ALA A 164 21.96 12.45 12.86
CA ALA A 164 21.17 11.96 13.99
C ALA A 164 20.01 12.90 14.36
N ALA A 165 20.22 14.22 14.27
CA ALA A 165 19.14 15.20 14.46
C ALA A 165 18.14 15.18 13.29
N GLY A 166 18.62 14.95 12.06
CA GLY A 166 17.78 14.72 10.89
C GLY A 166 16.87 13.49 11.03
N ASP A 167 17.40 12.38 11.55
CA ASP A 167 16.63 11.16 11.80
C ASP A 167 15.52 11.40 12.84
N VAL A 168 15.81 12.13 13.93
CA VAL A 168 14.81 12.54 14.93
C VAL A 168 13.73 13.44 14.31
N VAL A 169 14.09 14.35 13.40
CA VAL A 169 13.15 15.18 12.63
C VAL A 169 12.26 14.33 11.72
N ILE A 170 12.83 13.37 10.99
CA ILE A 170 12.07 12.43 10.14
C ILE A 170 11.07 11.63 10.99
N GLN A 171 11.48 11.14 12.16
CA GLN A 171 10.60 10.41 13.09
C GLN A 171 9.47 11.29 13.65
N ALA A 172 9.77 12.53 14.02
CA ALA A 172 8.77 13.47 14.53
C ALA A 172 7.74 13.85 13.46
N VAL A 173 8.19 14.11 12.22
CA VAL A 173 7.31 14.36 11.07
C VAL A 173 6.45 13.11 10.81
N ALA A 174 7.04 11.92 10.72
CA ALA A 174 6.31 10.68 10.50
C ALA A 174 5.18 10.44 11.52
N ARG A 175 5.46 10.67 12.82
CA ARG A 175 4.46 10.61 13.88
C ARG A 175 3.36 11.65 13.69
N ALA A 176 3.72 12.90 13.40
CA ALA A 176 2.76 13.97 13.15
C ALA A 176 1.84 13.67 11.94
N LEU A 177 2.36 13.03 10.88
CA LEU A 177 1.56 12.58 9.74
C LEU A 177 0.57 11.48 10.17
N ALA A 178 1.06 10.42 10.83
CA ALA A 178 0.25 9.29 11.27
C ALA A 178 -0.88 9.68 12.24
N GLU A 179 -0.62 10.60 13.17
CA GLU A 179 -1.62 11.13 14.12
C GLU A 179 -2.69 12.03 13.44
N THR A 180 -2.43 12.54 12.24
CA THR A 180 -3.30 13.52 11.57
C THR A 180 -4.28 12.88 10.58
N VAL A 181 -3.97 11.69 10.08
CA VAL A 181 -4.81 10.95 9.11
C VAL A 181 -5.76 9.98 9.80
N ARG A 182 -6.68 9.37 9.04
CA ARG A 182 -7.59 8.34 9.56
C ARG A 182 -6.90 6.98 9.57
N PRO A 183 -7.36 6.00 10.38
CA PRO A 183 -6.82 4.63 10.37
C PRO A 183 -6.91 3.89 9.01
N MET A 184 -7.77 4.35 8.11
CA MET A 184 -7.92 3.81 6.74
C MET A 184 -7.01 4.47 5.71
N ASP A 185 -6.38 5.60 6.06
CA ASP A 185 -5.48 6.34 5.20
C ASP A 185 -4.08 5.72 5.31
N LEU A 186 -3.34 5.60 4.19
CA LEU A 186 -2.00 5.02 4.21
C LEU A 186 -0.95 6.12 4.15
N VAL A 187 -0.15 6.26 5.22
CA VAL A 187 1.06 7.11 5.26
C VAL A 187 2.29 6.25 4.99
N ALA A 188 3.13 6.70 4.07
CA ALA A 188 4.36 6.02 3.71
C ALA A 188 5.55 6.99 3.65
N ARG A 189 6.75 6.45 3.89
CA ARG A 189 8.02 7.09 3.55
C ARG A 189 8.53 6.49 2.24
N VAL A 190 8.67 7.32 1.21
CA VAL A 190 9.00 6.90 -0.16
C VAL A 190 10.44 7.20 -0.55
N GLY A 191 11.06 8.19 0.12
CA GLY A 191 12.44 8.62 -0.06
C GLY A 191 13.10 9.03 1.26
N GLY A 192 14.21 9.76 1.18
CA GLY A 192 14.98 10.19 2.37
C GLY A 192 14.17 11.12 3.28
N GLU A 193 13.74 12.25 2.74
CA GLU A 193 12.90 13.28 3.38
C GLU A 193 11.48 13.36 2.79
N GLU A 194 11.14 12.40 1.93
CA GLU A 194 9.91 12.36 1.13
C GLU A 194 8.88 11.35 1.70
N PHE A 195 7.65 11.82 1.84
CA PHE A 195 6.50 11.03 2.30
C PHE A 195 5.38 11.06 1.28
N SER A 196 4.54 10.03 1.28
CA SER A 196 3.33 9.98 0.48
C SER A 196 2.15 9.48 1.29
N ILE A 197 0.96 10.03 1.02
CA ILE A 197 -0.27 9.68 1.72
C ILE A 197 -1.35 9.36 0.69
N VAL A 198 -1.89 8.15 0.77
CA VAL A 198 -3.09 7.74 0.02
C VAL A 198 -4.30 7.97 0.91
N LEU A 199 -5.26 8.76 0.43
CA LEU A 199 -6.50 9.11 1.10
C LEU A 199 -7.70 8.54 0.32
N PRO A 200 -8.14 7.30 0.62
CA PRO A 200 -9.35 6.74 0.04
C PRO A 200 -10.58 7.52 0.50
N ASN A 201 -11.60 7.63 -0.37
CA ASN A 201 -12.86 8.31 -0.07
C ASN A 201 -12.65 9.78 0.34
N CYS A 202 -11.82 10.48 -0.44
CA CYS A 202 -11.47 11.89 -0.25
C CYS A 202 -11.98 12.75 -1.42
N PRO A 203 -13.21 13.30 -1.34
CA PRO A 203 -13.74 14.22 -2.34
C PRO A 203 -12.91 15.51 -2.45
N ALA A 204 -12.93 16.12 -3.65
CA ALA A 204 -12.21 17.36 -3.95
C ALA A 204 -12.43 18.48 -2.92
N ALA A 205 -13.66 18.62 -2.42
CA ALA A 205 -14.04 19.62 -1.42
C ALA A 205 -13.28 19.51 -0.08
N PHE A 206 -12.77 18.32 0.28
CA PHE A 206 -12.06 18.09 1.54
C PHE A 206 -10.54 18.01 1.39
N GLY A 207 -10.02 17.77 0.18
CA GLY A 207 -8.60 17.54 -0.05
C GLY A 207 -7.71 18.66 0.49
N THR A 208 -8.05 19.92 0.19
CA THR A 208 -7.29 21.10 0.66
C THR A 208 -7.28 21.19 2.18
N GLN A 209 -8.41 20.90 2.84
CA GLN A 209 -8.53 20.95 4.29
C GLN A 209 -7.66 19.88 4.97
N VAL A 210 -7.60 18.66 4.41
CA VAL A 210 -6.76 17.57 4.94
C VAL A 210 -5.28 17.90 4.74
N ALA A 211 -4.89 18.34 3.54
CA ALA A 211 -3.51 18.73 3.25
C ALA A 211 -3.02 19.88 4.16
N GLU A 212 -3.83 20.94 4.32
CA GLU A 212 -3.51 22.04 5.23
C GLU A 212 -3.46 21.62 6.70
N ARG A 213 -4.34 20.71 7.15
CA ARG A 213 -4.28 20.17 8.52
C ARG A 213 -2.96 19.44 8.77
N ILE A 214 -2.51 18.62 7.81
CA ILE A 214 -1.23 17.91 7.86
C ILE A 214 -0.07 18.90 7.94
N ARG A 215 -0.01 19.86 7.01
CA ARG A 215 1.04 20.88 6.97
C ARG A 215 1.10 21.69 8.28
N GLN A 216 -0.04 22.12 8.79
CA GLN A 216 -0.14 22.89 10.04
C GLN A 216 0.20 22.06 11.28
N ARG A 217 -0.05 20.74 11.29
CA ARG A 217 0.40 19.87 12.40
C ARG A 217 1.92 19.87 12.49
N VAL A 218 2.61 19.65 11.37
CA VAL A 218 4.08 19.64 11.32
C VAL A 218 4.65 21.00 11.69
N ALA A 219 4.18 22.09 11.05
CA ALA A 219 4.68 23.44 11.29
C ALA A 219 4.45 23.97 12.72
N ARG A 220 3.56 23.35 13.51
CA ARG A 220 3.28 23.70 14.91
C ARG A 220 3.94 22.78 15.94
N ALA A 221 4.75 21.81 15.50
CA ALA A 221 5.43 20.85 16.36
C ALA A 221 6.96 21.00 16.27
N PRO A 222 7.58 21.88 17.09
CA PRO A 222 9.04 21.92 17.21
C PRO A 222 9.59 20.56 17.63
N VAL A 223 10.63 20.11 16.94
CA VAL A 223 11.27 18.83 17.21
C VAL A 223 12.41 19.04 18.21
N ALA A 224 12.30 18.46 19.40
CA ALA A 224 13.41 18.42 20.35
C ALA A 224 14.48 17.44 19.84
N ILE A 225 15.67 17.95 19.50
CA ILE A 225 16.78 17.16 18.95
C ILE A 225 17.86 16.87 19.99
N ALA A 226 17.99 17.71 21.02
CA ALA A 226 18.88 17.53 22.16
C ALA A 226 18.29 18.23 23.40
N PRO A 227 18.82 17.99 24.63
CA PRO A 227 18.34 18.66 25.84
C PRO A 227 18.46 20.20 25.73
N GLY A 228 17.32 20.88 25.67
CA GLY A 228 17.25 22.35 25.51
C GLY A 228 17.34 22.85 24.06
N GLU A 229 17.51 21.97 23.07
CA GLU A 229 17.62 22.33 21.66
C GLU A 229 16.43 21.79 20.86
N SER A 230 15.78 22.67 20.08
CA SER A 230 14.66 22.29 19.22
C SER A 230 14.72 22.97 17.86
N VAL A 231 14.29 22.24 16.83
CA VAL A 231 14.25 22.69 15.43
C VAL A 231 12.80 22.74 14.97
N SER A 232 12.38 23.87 14.42
CA SER A 232 11.11 24.01 13.72
C SER A 232 11.31 23.69 12.24
N VAL A 233 10.53 22.75 11.71
CA VAL A 233 10.51 22.38 10.29
C VAL A 233 9.14 22.63 9.67
N THR A 234 9.11 22.80 8.36
CA THR A 234 7.88 22.88 7.57
C THR A 234 7.88 21.82 6.48
N VAL A 235 6.72 21.59 5.87
CA VAL A 235 6.59 20.68 4.72
C VAL A 235 5.92 21.40 3.56
N SER A 236 6.42 21.14 2.37
CA SER A 236 5.70 21.42 1.12
C SER A 236 4.84 20.20 0.78
N VAL A 237 3.62 20.45 0.29
CA VAL A 237 2.64 19.39 -0.03
C VAL A 237 2.13 19.57 -1.45
N GLY A 238 2.30 18.54 -2.28
CA GLY A 238 1.62 18.38 -3.55
C GLY A 238 0.51 17.34 -3.46
N GLY A 239 -0.52 17.46 -4.29
CA GLY A 239 -1.51 16.39 -4.40
C GLY A 239 -2.33 16.38 -5.68
N ALA A 240 -2.80 15.19 -6.04
CA ALA A 240 -3.56 14.94 -7.25
C ALA A 240 -4.73 13.98 -6.97
N PHE A 241 -5.87 14.22 -7.61
CA PHE A 241 -7.04 13.36 -7.45
C PHE A 241 -7.01 12.21 -8.46
N ALA A 242 -7.41 11.02 -8.03
CA ALA A 242 -7.63 9.90 -8.94
C ALA A 242 -8.75 10.24 -9.93
N PRO A 243 -8.59 9.96 -11.24
CA PRO A 243 -9.67 10.14 -12.21
C PRO A 243 -10.73 9.06 -11.98
N GLN A 244 -11.91 9.46 -11.53
CA GLN A 244 -13.03 8.55 -11.24
C GLN A 244 -13.44 7.79 -12.51
N TRP A 245 -13.79 6.50 -12.36
CA TRP A 245 -14.22 5.63 -13.47
C TRP A 245 -13.20 5.39 -14.58
N VAL A 246 -11.96 5.89 -14.45
CA VAL A 246 -10.91 5.79 -15.45
C VAL A 246 -9.72 5.04 -14.86
N ARG A 247 -9.28 3.98 -15.54
CA ARG A 247 -7.99 3.33 -15.22
C ARG A 247 -6.85 4.28 -15.52
N THR A 248 -6.14 4.70 -14.47
CA THR A 248 -4.83 5.37 -14.58
C THR A 248 -3.69 4.39 -14.25
N THR A 249 -2.44 4.84 -14.29
CA THR A 249 -1.30 4.10 -13.75
C THR A 249 -0.76 4.79 -12.49
N ALA A 250 -0.12 4.02 -11.61
CA ALA A 250 0.55 4.56 -10.42
C ALA A 250 1.50 5.70 -10.79
N ARG A 251 2.29 5.53 -11.86
CA ARG A 251 3.23 6.54 -12.36
C ARG A 251 2.52 7.85 -12.74
N ILE A 252 1.48 7.79 -13.57
CA ILE A 252 0.74 8.99 -14.01
C ILE A 252 0.12 9.74 -12.81
N TRP A 253 -0.36 9.01 -11.80
CA TRP A 253 -0.95 9.65 -10.62
C TRP A 253 0.12 10.30 -9.71
N MET A 254 1.25 9.62 -9.49
CA MET A 254 2.41 10.21 -8.78
C MET A 254 2.93 11.45 -9.50
N ASP A 255 3.14 11.40 -10.82
CA ASP A 255 3.67 12.53 -11.60
C ASP A 255 2.79 13.79 -11.51
N ARG A 256 1.46 13.62 -11.38
CA ARG A 256 0.51 14.72 -11.15
C ARG A 256 0.63 15.33 -9.74
N ALA A 257 0.86 14.51 -8.72
CA ALA A 257 1.06 14.96 -7.33
C ALA A 257 2.43 15.66 -7.18
N ASP A 258 3.48 15.08 -7.76
CA ASP A 258 4.85 15.60 -7.74
C ASP A 258 4.94 16.95 -8.47
N LEU A 259 4.18 17.14 -9.57
CA LEU A 259 4.05 18.43 -10.23
C LEU A 259 3.48 19.51 -9.28
N GLN A 260 2.52 19.16 -8.42
CA GLN A 260 2.02 20.11 -7.43
C GLN A 260 3.00 20.32 -6.27
N LEU A 261 3.76 19.29 -5.88
CA LEU A 261 4.80 19.43 -4.84
C LEU A 261 5.92 20.37 -5.33
N TYR A 262 6.30 20.25 -6.61
CA TYR A 262 7.21 21.17 -7.26
C TYR A 262 6.67 22.61 -7.25
N ARG A 263 5.38 22.81 -7.56
CA ARG A 263 4.72 24.13 -7.44
C ARG A 263 4.81 24.67 -6.02
N ALA A 264 4.44 23.87 -5.01
CA ALA A 264 4.52 24.25 -3.60
C ALA A 264 5.94 24.69 -3.18
N LYS A 265 6.96 23.94 -3.60
CA LYS A 265 8.37 24.29 -3.38
C LYS A 265 8.78 25.59 -4.11
N SER A 266 8.30 25.80 -5.33
CA SER A 266 8.64 26.96 -6.17
C SER A 266 7.97 28.26 -5.72
N GLU A 267 6.75 28.20 -5.19
CA GLU A 267 5.98 29.36 -4.73
C GLU A 267 6.31 29.79 -3.28
N GLY A 268 7.43 29.31 -2.73
CA GLY A 268 7.94 29.74 -1.42
C GLY A 268 7.82 28.72 -0.28
N ARG A 269 7.54 27.44 -0.58
CA ARG A 269 7.47 26.34 0.40
C ARG A 269 6.37 26.51 1.46
N ASN A 270 6.33 25.62 2.45
CA ASN A 270 5.38 25.63 3.57
C ASN A 270 3.91 25.87 3.13
N ARG A 271 3.49 25.18 2.07
CA ARG A 271 2.14 25.31 1.48
C ARG A 271 1.65 24.02 0.86
N CYS A 272 0.34 23.96 0.64
CA CYS A 272 -0.33 22.90 -0.10
C CYS A 272 -0.73 23.39 -1.49
N CYS A 273 -0.25 22.72 -2.53
CA CYS A 273 -0.76 22.87 -3.89
C CYS A 273 -1.49 21.56 -4.25
N LEU A 274 -2.76 21.65 -4.66
CA LEU A 274 -3.53 20.51 -5.14
C LEU A 274 -3.94 20.74 -6.58
N GLU A 275 -4.01 19.65 -7.33
CA GLU A 275 -4.53 19.66 -8.68
C GLU A 275 -6.01 20.09 -8.68
N PRO A 276 -6.41 21.09 -9.48
CA PRO A 276 -7.80 21.49 -9.57
C PRO A 276 -8.61 20.34 -10.19
N THR A 277 -9.59 19.82 -9.45
CA THR A 277 -10.56 18.90 -10.05
C THR A 277 -11.36 19.65 -11.10
N ALA A 278 -11.32 19.16 -12.34
CA ALA A 278 -12.21 19.64 -13.39
C ALA A 278 -13.65 19.31 -12.97
N VAL A 279 -14.37 20.31 -12.45
CA VAL A 279 -15.82 20.23 -12.34
C VAL A 279 -16.35 20.27 -13.77
N PRO A 280 -17.03 19.22 -14.27
CA PRO A 280 -17.73 19.31 -15.53
C PRO A 280 -18.89 20.29 -15.33
N LEU A 281 -18.64 21.56 -15.67
CA LEU A 281 -19.66 22.60 -15.78
C LEU A 281 -20.52 22.31 -17.00
N VAL A 282 -21.30 21.23 -16.94
CA VAL A 282 -22.45 21.04 -17.82
C VAL A 282 -23.52 21.97 -17.28
N SER A 283 -23.83 23.03 -18.00
CA SER A 283 -24.85 23.99 -17.61
C SER A 283 -26.21 23.30 -17.49
N ALA A 284 -27.16 23.91 -16.78
CA ALA A 284 -28.52 23.36 -16.70
C ALA A 284 -29.18 23.24 -18.10
N GLU A 285 -28.80 24.11 -19.03
CA GLU A 285 -29.24 24.07 -20.43
C GLU A 285 -28.57 22.95 -21.22
N GLU A 286 -27.25 22.77 -21.11
CA GLU A 286 -26.52 21.67 -21.76
C GLU A 286 -26.99 20.31 -21.25
N LYS A 287 -27.26 20.22 -19.94
CA LYS A 287 -27.87 19.05 -19.31
C LYS A 287 -29.28 18.84 -19.85
N GLY A 288 -30.07 19.90 -19.98
CA GLY A 288 -31.40 19.86 -20.59
C GLY A 288 -31.36 19.33 -22.03
N LEU A 289 -30.42 19.80 -22.86
CA LEU A 289 -30.24 19.36 -24.25
C LEU A 289 -29.80 17.89 -24.36
N LEU A 290 -28.92 17.44 -23.47
CA LEU A 290 -28.48 16.03 -23.39
C LEU A 290 -29.61 15.06 -23.00
N PHE A 291 -30.54 15.48 -22.14
CA PHE A 291 -31.67 14.62 -21.71
C PHE A 291 -32.94 14.81 -22.55
N ALA A 292 -33.14 15.96 -23.22
CA ALA A 292 -34.29 16.18 -24.10
C ALA A 292 -34.30 15.25 -25.33
N SER A 293 -33.13 14.89 -25.84
CA SER A 293 -32.98 13.91 -26.93
C SER A 293 -33.29 12.47 -26.52
N SER A 294 -33.41 12.20 -25.21
CA SER A 294 -33.69 10.85 -24.67
C SER A 294 -35.19 10.53 -24.56
N SER A 295 -36.07 11.49 -24.84
CA SER A 295 -37.50 11.43 -24.47
C SER A 295 -38.47 11.49 -25.66
N PHE A 296 -38.09 10.99 -26.84
CA PHE A 296 -39.00 10.83 -27.97
C PHE A 296 -38.67 9.61 -28.84
N GLN A 297 -39.28 8.46 -28.52
CA GLN A 297 -40.04 7.60 -29.45
C GLN A 297 -40.50 6.30 -28.76
N ASP A 298 -41.45 6.43 -27.82
CA ASP A 298 -42.45 5.36 -27.65
C ASP A 298 -43.60 5.68 -28.63
N PHE A 299 -43.79 4.80 -29.61
CA PHE A 299 -44.88 4.90 -30.59
C PHE A 299 -46.17 4.27 -30.02
N ALA A 300 -47.23 5.08 -29.87
CA ALA A 300 -48.63 4.65 -29.87
C ALA A 300 -49.54 5.83 -30.23
#